data_AF-A0A353C4Q8-F1
#
_entry.id   AF-A0A353C4Q8-F1
#
_cell.length_a   1.000
_cell.length_b   1.000
_cell.length_c   1.000
_cell.angle_alpha   90.00
_cell.angle_beta   90.00
_cell.angle_gamma   90.00
#
_symmetry.space_group_name_H-M   'P 1'
#
loop_
_entity.id
_entity.type
_entity.pdbx_description
1 polymer ?
#
loop_
_entity_poly.entity_id
_entity_poly.type
_entity_poly.pdbx_seq_one_letter_code
_entity_poly.pdbx_strand_id
1 'polypeptide(L)'
;MSRGVKIYIAILSFALMFALGTGTRTCTQREQSSNHRAQERSNWFASLSGSFDLKLKETSSDALESSNSAVDENLKPADMHPTDNLMISQMTEPPVVKGVYLTGWIAGKTDSFQQLISFINKTEINSLVIDVKDDSGTISYTTEVPLAKDIGSTCKKYNPEKVLATLQANHIYP
;
A
#
# COMPACT_ATOMS: atom_id res chain seq x y z
N MET A 1 -36.56 -49.56 9.20
CA MET A 1 -35.53 -49.20 8.19
C MET A 1 -34.26 -49.98 8.48
N SER A 2 -33.88 -50.91 7.60
CA SER A 2 -32.74 -51.82 7.79
C SER A 2 -31.41 -51.06 7.88
N ARG A 3 -30.46 -51.58 8.67
CA ARG A 3 -29.11 -51.00 8.84
C ARG A 3 -28.40 -50.77 7.49
N GLY A 4 -28.64 -51.63 6.49
CA GLY A 4 -28.07 -51.49 5.15
C GLY A 4 -28.61 -50.28 4.37
N VAL A 5 -29.89 -49.92 4.55
CA VAL A 5 -30.51 -48.78 3.85
C VAL A 5 -29.94 -47.45 4.38
N LYS A 6 -29.64 -47.38 5.68
CA LYS A 6 -29.03 -46.19 6.29
C LYS A 6 -27.59 -45.96 5.80
N ILE A 7 -26.82 -47.04 5.62
CA ILE A 7 -25.45 -46.97 5.09
C ILE A 7 -25.46 -46.51 3.63
N TYR A 8 -26.38 -47.03 2.82
CA TYR A 8 -26.49 -46.65 1.41
C TYR A 8 -26.87 -45.17 1.25
N ILE A 9 -27.83 -44.66 2.03
CA ILE A 9 -28.22 -43.24 2.00
C ILE A 9 -27.06 -42.34 2.43
N ALA A 10 -26.25 -42.76 3.42
CA ALA A 10 -25.10 -41.98 3.87
C ALA A 10 -23.99 -41.90 2.79
N ILE A 11 -23.69 -43.02 2.13
CA ILE A 11 -22.69 -43.07 1.05
C ILE A 11 -23.17 -42.26 -0.17
N LEU A 12 -24.43 -42.40 -0.56
CA LEU A 12 -25.01 -41.67 -1.69
C LEU A 12 -25.04 -40.16 -1.43
N SER A 13 -25.36 -39.74 -0.20
CA SER A 13 -25.33 -38.33 0.20
C SER A 13 -23.91 -37.75 0.18
N PHE A 14 -22.91 -38.52 0.61
CA PHE A 14 -21.52 -38.08 0.61
C PHE A 14 -20.94 -38.00 -0.82
N ALA A 15 -21.29 -38.96 -1.69
CA ALA A 15 -20.92 -38.92 -3.10
C ALA A 15 -21.60 -37.75 -3.85
N LEU A 16 -22.85 -37.43 -3.52
CA LEU A 16 -23.58 -36.29 -4.09
C LEU A 16 -22.97 -34.95 -3.64
N MET A 17 -22.53 -34.85 -2.39
CA MET A 17 -21.78 -33.69 -1.89
C MET A 17 -20.43 -33.51 -2.59
N PHE A 18 -19.75 -34.60 -2.96
CA PHE A 18 -18.50 -34.53 -3.73
C PHE A 18 -18.71 -34.14 -5.20
N ALA A 19 -19.81 -34.60 -5.81
CA ALA A 19 -20.16 -34.30 -7.20
C ALA A 19 -20.67 -32.87 -7.41
N LEU A 20 -21.28 -32.24 -6.39
CA LEU A 20 -21.81 -30.88 -6.50
C LEU A 20 -20.76 -29.77 -6.35
N GLY A 21 -19.48 -30.13 -6.11
CA GLY A 21 -18.36 -29.22 -6.36
C GLY A 21 -18.51 -27.82 -5.76
N THR A 22 -19.17 -27.67 -4.61
CA THR A 22 -19.24 -26.39 -3.90
C THR A 22 -17.92 -26.17 -3.16
N GLY A 23 -16.83 -26.10 -3.93
CA GLY A 23 -15.58 -25.57 -3.45
C GLY A 23 -15.78 -24.09 -3.23
N THR A 24 -16.20 -23.71 -2.02
CA THR A 24 -16.04 -22.34 -1.56
C THR A 24 -14.53 -22.08 -1.60
N ARG A 25 -14.08 -21.33 -2.61
CA ARG A 25 -12.69 -20.86 -2.68
C ARG A 25 -12.52 -19.88 -1.52
N THR A 26 -12.21 -20.40 -0.35
CA THR A 26 -11.82 -19.59 0.79
C THR A 26 -10.46 -18.99 0.45
N CYS A 27 -10.31 -17.69 0.72
CA CYS A 27 -9.10 -16.94 0.39
C CYS A 27 -7.83 -17.50 1.05
N THR A 28 -7.99 -18.40 2.02
CA THR A 28 -6.92 -19.02 2.81
C THR A 28 -6.17 -20.15 2.08
N GLN A 29 -6.62 -20.63 0.91
CA GLN A 29 -6.04 -21.85 0.31
C GLN A 29 -4.78 -21.64 -0.57
N ARG A 30 -4.10 -20.49 -0.49
CA ARG A 30 -2.80 -20.25 -1.16
C ARG A 30 -1.65 -19.99 -0.18
N GLU A 31 -1.72 -20.53 1.02
CA GLU A 31 -0.70 -20.39 2.07
C GLU A 31 0.57 -21.24 1.82
N GLN A 32 0.53 -22.25 0.94
CA GLN A 32 1.67 -23.18 0.75
C GLN A 32 2.90 -22.59 0.04
N SER A 33 2.78 -21.43 -0.61
CA SER A 33 3.91 -20.73 -1.24
C SER A 33 4.61 -19.73 -0.28
N SER A 34 4.07 -19.51 0.92
CA SER A 34 4.51 -18.43 1.82
C SER A 34 5.87 -18.70 2.49
N ASN A 35 6.23 -19.96 2.74
CA ASN A 35 7.47 -20.31 3.46
C ASN A 35 8.75 -20.03 2.66
N HIS A 36 8.74 -20.16 1.33
CA HIS A 36 9.90 -19.82 0.51
C HIS A 36 10.05 -18.31 0.30
N ARG A 37 8.95 -17.54 0.41
CA ARG A 37 8.90 -16.08 0.17
C ARG A 37 9.13 -15.25 1.45
N ALA A 38 8.86 -15.80 2.63
CA ALA A 38 9.16 -15.15 3.90
C ALA A 38 10.66 -14.79 4.05
N GLN A 39 11.54 -15.62 3.49
CA GLN A 39 12.99 -15.44 3.54
C GLN A 39 13.52 -14.40 2.55
N GLU A 40 12.85 -14.17 1.41
CA GLU A 40 13.21 -13.09 0.48
C GLU A 40 12.81 -11.71 1.01
N ARG A 41 11.67 -11.62 1.71
CA ARG A 41 11.16 -10.37 2.30
C ARG A 41 12.08 -9.82 3.39
N SER A 42 12.63 -10.66 4.27
CA SER A 42 13.59 -10.22 5.30
C SER A 42 14.84 -9.61 4.69
N ASN A 43 15.33 -10.19 3.59
CA ASN A 43 16.56 -9.74 2.93
C ASN A 43 16.35 -8.39 2.22
N TRP A 44 15.17 -8.17 1.65
CA TRP A 44 14.83 -6.89 1.02
C TRP A 44 14.67 -5.75 2.04
N PHE A 45 13.99 -6.00 3.17
CA PHE A 45 13.88 -5.00 4.25
C PHE A 45 15.26 -4.67 4.85
N ALA A 46 16.11 -5.67 5.06
CA ALA A 46 17.49 -5.45 5.52
C ALA A 46 18.31 -4.61 4.52
N SER A 47 18.12 -4.81 3.21
CA SER A 47 18.76 -4.02 2.15
C SER A 47 18.28 -2.57 2.13
N LEU A 48 17.00 -2.32 2.41
CA LEU A 48 16.44 -0.98 2.49
C LEU A 48 16.91 -0.21 3.72
N SER A 49 16.93 -0.85 4.90
CA SER A 49 17.48 -0.23 6.10
C SER A 49 18.96 0.12 5.93
N GLY A 50 19.74 -0.76 5.30
CA GLY A 50 21.15 -0.49 5.02
C GLY A 50 21.37 0.69 4.06
N SER A 51 20.47 0.88 3.09
CA SER A 51 20.57 1.97 2.12
C SER A 51 20.20 3.35 2.71
N PHE A 52 19.29 3.39 3.69
CA PHE A 52 18.95 4.62 4.40
C PHE A 52 20.04 5.02 5.41
N ASP A 53 20.65 4.05 6.08
CA ASP A 53 21.69 4.29 7.09
C ASP A 53 22.98 4.85 6.46
N LEU A 54 23.29 4.43 5.21
CA LEU A 54 24.41 4.98 4.44
C LEU A 54 24.20 6.44 4.02
N LYS A 55 22.95 6.91 3.90
CA LYS A 55 22.63 8.28 3.45
C LYS A 55 22.72 9.33 4.55
N LEU A 56 22.72 8.92 5.82
CA LEU A 56 22.81 9.83 6.96
C LEU A 56 24.26 10.21 7.33
N LYS A 57 25.25 9.48 6.83
CA LYS A 57 26.66 9.66 7.22
C LYS A 57 27.45 10.61 6.31
N GLU A 58 26.98 10.89 5.10
CA GLU A 58 27.68 11.76 4.13
C GLU A 58 27.24 13.23 4.18
N THR A 59 26.07 13.57 4.72
CA THR A 59 25.50 14.94 4.58
C THR A 59 25.81 15.89 5.74
N SER A 60 26.51 15.46 6.79
CA SER A 60 26.70 16.28 8.00
C SER A 60 28.08 16.89 8.19
N SER A 61 29.02 16.79 7.23
CA SER A 61 30.40 17.29 7.44
C SER A 61 30.88 18.47 6.61
N ASP A 62 30.27 18.86 5.49
CA ASP A 62 30.84 19.95 4.68
C ASP A 62 29.79 20.93 4.14
N ALA A 63 29.54 22.02 4.89
CA ALA A 63 29.07 23.29 4.35
C ALA A 63 29.21 24.42 5.38
N LEU A 64 30.45 24.83 5.66
CA LEU A 64 30.75 26.15 6.19
C LEU A 64 32.03 26.66 5.52
N GLU A 65 31.93 27.90 5.03
CA GLU A 65 33.00 28.79 4.60
C GLU A 65 33.37 28.86 3.10
N SER A 66 32.74 29.85 2.45
CA SER A 66 33.35 31.01 1.77
C SER A 66 34.62 30.80 0.95
N SER A 67 34.55 31.15 -0.33
CA SER A 67 35.69 31.76 -1.02
C SER A 67 35.24 32.82 -2.01
N ASN A 68 35.65 34.06 -1.70
CA ASN A 68 35.69 35.18 -2.62
C ASN A 68 36.64 34.88 -3.78
N SER A 69 36.25 35.21 -5.00
CA SER A 69 37.20 35.59 -6.04
C SER A 69 36.58 36.60 -6.98
N ALA A 70 37.27 37.73 -7.06
CA ALA A 70 36.98 38.84 -7.95
C ALA A 70 37.09 38.41 -9.41
N VAL A 71 36.14 38.84 -10.23
CA VAL A 71 36.35 39.05 -11.67
C VAL A 71 35.88 40.46 -12.00
N ASP A 72 36.91 41.28 -12.18
CA ASP A 72 37.16 42.38 -13.12
C ASP A 72 36.03 43.02 -13.95
N GLU A 73 36.32 44.27 -14.23
CA GLU A 73 35.61 45.42 -14.75
C GLU A 73 35.00 45.26 -16.16
N ASN A 74 33.91 46.00 -16.38
CA ASN A 74 33.63 46.75 -17.60
C ASN A 74 32.90 46.06 -18.78
N LEU A 75 31.57 46.06 -18.74
CA LEU A 75 30.71 46.12 -19.94
C LEU A 75 29.56 47.13 -19.71
N LYS A 76 29.48 48.08 -20.64
CA LYS A 76 28.58 49.26 -20.73
C LYS A 76 27.09 48.85 -20.82
N PRO A 77 26.13 49.64 -20.29
CA PRO A 77 24.72 49.24 -20.29
C PRO A 77 24.12 49.45 -21.69
N ALA A 78 23.66 48.37 -22.30
CA ALA A 78 22.82 48.42 -23.48
C ALA A 78 21.41 47.94 -23.11
N ASP A 79 20.47 48.86 -23.22
CA ASP A 79 19.05 48.67 -23.51
C ASP A 79 18.18 47.97 -22.45
N MET A 80 17.63 48.82 -21.58
CA MET A 80 16.46 48.57 -20.74
C MET A 80 15.22 48.30 -21.61
N HIS A 81 14.93 47.02 -21.89
CA HIS A 81 13.58 46.62 -22.28
C HIS A 81 12.71 46.63 -21.02
N PRO A 82 11.45 47.14 -21.07
CA PRO A 82 10.58 47.12 -19.90
C PRO A 82 10.44 45.67 -19.42
N THR A 83 10.82 45.42 -18.17
CA THR A 83 10.52 44.18 -17.49
C THR A 83 9.01 44.12 -17.35
N ASP A 84 8.37 43.32 -18.19
CA ASP A 84 7.04 42.83 -17.90
C ASP A 84 7.10 42.23 -16.50
N ASN A 85 6.35 42.85 -15.59
CA ASN A 85 6.17 42.42 -14.23
C ASN A 85 5.47 41.05 -14.27
N LEU A 86 6.27 40.00 -14.46
CA LEU A 86 5.83 38.62 -14.38
C LEU A 86 5.39 38.41 -12.94
N MET A 87 4.07 38.53 -12.73
CA MET A 87 3.37 38.01 -11.57
C MET A 87 3.75 36.54 -11.47
N ILE A 88 4.78 36.24 -10.68
CA ILE A 88 5.16 34.88 -10.35
C ILE A 88 3.94 34.31 -9.63
N SER A 89 3.17 33.49 -10.34
CA SER A 89 2.17 32.63 -9.75
C SER A 89 2.89 31.86 -8.66
N GLN A 90 2.64 32.24 -7.40
CA GLN A 90 3.25 31.58 -6.26
C GLN A 90 2.76 30.13 -6.28
N MET A 91 3.59 29.25 -6.84
CA MET A 91 3.30 27.83 -6.86
C MET A 91 3.50 27.34 -5.42
N THR A 92 2.39 27.19 -4.70
CA THR A 92 2.41 26.60 -3.36
C THR A 92 3.03 25.21 -3.47
N GLU A 93 4.04 24.94 -2.65
CA GLU A 93 4.62 23.61 -2.58
C GLU A 93 3.56 22.58 -2.16
N PRO A 94 3.60 21.37 -2.73
CA PRO A 94 2.66 20.32 -2.33
C PRO A 94 2.87 19.96 -0.85
N PRO A 95 1.80 19.57 -0.14
CA PRO A 95 1.93 19.15 1.25
C PRO A 95 2.84 17.92 1.37
N VAL A 96 3.67 17.90 2.42
CA VAL A 96 4.55 16.75 2.71
C VAL A 96 3.69 15.55 3.14
N VAL A 97 3.80 14.45 2.40
CA VAL A 97 3.10 13.19 2.68
C VAL A 97 3.97 12.28 3.54
N LYS A 98 3.42 11.83 4.66
CA LYS A 98 4.05 10.88 5.60
C LYS A 98 3.17 9.63 5.66
N GLY A 99 3.45 8.69 4.77
CA GLY A 99 2.64 7.49 4.56
C GLY A 99 3.17 6.25 5.27
N VAL A 100 2.26 5.38 5.72
CA VAL A 100 2.60 4.01 6.14
C VAL A 100 1.83 2.98 5.31
N TYR A 101 2.50 1.88 4.99
CA TYR A 101 1.94 0.79 4.19
C TYR A 101 1.19 -0.23 5.06
N LEU A 102 0.08 -0.76 4.55
CA LEU A 102 -0.62 -1.88 5.14
C LEU A 102 -1.19 -2.84 4.09
N THR A 103 -1.20 -4.12 4.46
CA THR A 103 -1.87 -5.14 3.65
C THR A 103 -3.39 -5.02 3.76
N GLY A 104 -4.10 -5.50 2.73
CA GLY A 104 -5.57 -5.55 2.75
C GLY A 104 -6.15 -6.36 3.93
N TRP A 105 -5.40 -7.30 4.51
CA TRP A 105 -5.81 -8.07 5.68
C TRP A 105 -5.88 -7.22 6.96
N ILE A 106 -4.90 -6.35 7.16
CA ILE A 106 -4.91 -5.43 8.31
C ILE A 106 -6.01 -4.39 8.13
N ALA A 107 -6.20 -3.87 6.92
CA ALA A 107 -7.30 -2.95 6.60
C ALA A 107 -8.68 -3.54 6.88
N GLY A 108 -8.82 -4.87 6.76
CA GLY A 108 -10.07 -5.59 7.03
C GLY A 108 -10.29 -5.98 8.48
N LYS A 109 -9.24 -5.99 9.30
CA LYS A 109 -9.32 -6.38 10.71
C LYS A 109 -9.63 -5.16 11.57
N THR A 110 -10.90 -5.03 11.96
CA THR A 110 -11.44 -3.86 12.70
C THR A 110 -10.51 -3.38 13.81
N ASP A 111 -10.14 -4.25 14.75
CA ASP A 111 -9.35 -3.82 15.92
C ASP A 111 -7.97 -3.28 15.54
N SER A 112 -7.27 -3.97 14.64
CA SER A 112 -5.94 -3.55 14.17
C SER A 112 -6.00 -2.26 13.35
N PHE A 113 -7.02 -2.12 12.50
CA PHE A 113 -7.22 -0.90 11.74
C PHE A 113 -7.55 0.27 12.66
N GLN A 114 -8.44 0.13 13.64
CA GLN A 114 -8.78 1.19 14.59
C GLN A 114 -7.62 1.59 15.50
N GLN A 115 -6.81 0.62 15.93
CA GLN A 115 -5.57 0.89 16.66
C GLN A 115 -4.58 1.71 15.81
N LEU A 116 -4.42 1.36 14.53
CA LEU A 116 -3.58 2.11 13.60
C LEU A 116 -4.09 3.53 13.38
N ILE A 117 -5.39 3.73 13.15
CA ILE A 117 -5.99 5.07 13.01
C ILE A 117 -5.76 5.90 14.28
N SER A 118 -5.94 5.29 15.46
CA SER A 118 -5.69 5.97 16.74
C SER A 118 -4.23 6.35 16.95
N PHE A 119 -3.29 5.56 16.43
CA PHE A 119 -1.86 5.88 16.41
C PHE A 119 -1.58 7.04 15.46
N ILE A 120 -2.09 6.98 14.23
CA ILE A 120 -1.91 8.02 13.20
C ILE A 120 -2.39 9.37 13.73
N ASN A 121 -3.59 9.43 14.34
CA ASN A 121 -4.16 10.64 14.91
C ASN A 121 -3.31 11.29 16.03
N LYS A 122 -2.32 10.57 16.59
CA LYS A 122 -1.41 11.06 17.65
C LYS A 122 -0.01 11.37 17.12
N THR A 123 0.21 11.24 15.81
CA THR A 123 1.51 11.38 15.15
C THR A 123 1.40 12.32 13.95
N GLU A 124 2.52 12.56 13.29
CA GLU A 124 2.61 13.32 12.04
C GLU A 124 2.24 12.53 10.78
N ILE A 125 1.97 11.22 10.91
CA ILE A 125 1.55 10.38 9.78
C ILE A 125 0.23 10.92 9.25
N ASN A 126 0.13 11.05 7.93
CA ASN A 126 -1.03 11.65 7.29
C ASN A 126 -1.51 10.85 6.08
N SER A 127 -0.92 9.69 5.80
CA SER A 127 -1.31 8.86 4.67
C SER A 127 -1.19 7.37 4.94
N LEU A 128 -2.01 6.58 4.25
CA LEU A 128 -1.95 5.13 4.23
C LEU A 128 -1.81 4.62 2.80
N VAL A 129 -0.97 3.62 2.59
CA VAL A 129 -0.88 2.88 1.32
C VAL A 129 -1.47 1.49 1.52
N ILE A 130 -2.62 1.22 0.90
CA ILE A 130 -3.38 -0.02 1.10
C ILE A 130 -3.37 -0.86 -0.18
N ASP A 131 -3.04 -2.14 -0.06
CA ASP A 131 -3.08 -3.07 -1.20
C ASP A 131 -4.49 -3.24 -1.77
N VAL A 132 -4.76 -2.59 -2.90
CA VAL A 132 -5.88 -2.94 -3.77
C VAL A 132 -5.70 -4.33 -4.35
N LYS A 133 -4.46 -4.72 -4.67
CA LYS A 133 -4.06 -6.06 -5.13
C LYS A 133 -2.67 -6.35 -4.57
N ASP A 134 -2.49 -7.52 -3.98
CA ASP A 134 -1.18 -7.91 -3.44
C ASP A 134 -0.34 -8.71 -4.45
N ASP A 135 0.81 -9.20 -3.99
CA ASP A 135 1.77 -10.03 -4.71
C ASP A 135 1.27 -11.48 -4.95
N SER A 136 0.21 -11.90 -4.27
CA SER A 136 -0.48 -13.17 -4.55
C SER A 136 -1.24 -13.12 -5.88
N GLY A 137 -1.38 -11.92 -6.45
CA GLY A 137 -2.14 -11.67 -7.67
C GLY A 137 -3.63 -11.53 -7.42
N THR A 138 -4.06 -11.24 -6.19
CA THR A 138 -5.48 -11.21 -5.82
C THR A 138 -5.94 -9.81 -5.46
N ILE A 139 -7.06 -9.35 -6.03
CA ILE A 139 -7.70 -8.08 -5.64
C ILE A 139 -8.29 -8.23 -4.23
N SER A 140 -7.98 -7.28 -3.35
CA SER A 140 -8.23 -7.34 -1.90
C SER A 140 -9.65 -6.97 -1.45
N TYR A 141 -10.54 -6.65 -2.38
CA TYR A 141 -11.96 -6.40 -2.12
C TYR A 141 -12.83 -7.13 -3.15
N THR A 142 -14.15 -7.16 -2.91
CA THR A 142 -15.11 -7.71 -3.89
C THR A 142 -15.15 -6.81 -5.14
N THR A 143 -14.42 -7.20 -6.17
CA THR A 143 -14.35 -6.47 -7.44
C THR A 143 -15.50 -6.83 -8.37
N GLU A 144 -15.92 -5.86 -9.20
CA GLU A 144 -16.88 -6.06 -10.30
C GLU A 144 -16.21 -6.29 -11.65
N VAL A 145 -14.87 -6.33 -11.71
CA VAL A 145 -14.13 -6.60 -12.96
C VAL A 145 -14.38 -8.04 -13.42
N PRO A 146 -15.00 -8.27 -14.60
CA PRO A 146 -15.40 -9.61 -15.04
C PRO A 146 -14.22 -10.59 -15.10
N LEU A 147 -13.12 -10.20 -15.73
CA LEU A 147 -11.93 -11.03 -15.87
C LEU A 147 -11.39 -11.51 -14.51
N ALA A 148 -11.37 -10.64 -13.50
CA ALA A 148 -10.90 -11.00 -12.17
C ALA A 148 -11.83 -12.00 -11.48
N LYS A 149 -13.15 -11.93 -11.70
CA LYS A 149 -14.11 -12.93 -11.23
C LYS A 149 -13.89 -14.26 -11.94
N ASP A 150 -13.77 -14.23 -13.27
CA ASP A 150 -13.66 -15.43 -14.12
C ASP A 150 -12.40 -16.25 -13.78
N ILE A 151 -11.27 -15.58 -13.57
CA ILE A 151 -10.00 -16.24 -13.22
C ILE A 151 -9.83 -16.49 -11.72
N GLY A 152 -10.79 -16.07 -10.88
CA GLY A 152 -10.73 -16.20 -9.42
C GLY A 152 -9.67 -15.31 -8.74
N SER A 153 -9.29 -14.21 -9.37
CA SER A 153 -8.29 -13.22 -8.90
C SER A 153 -8.91 -12.18 -7.94
N THR A 154 -9.76 -12.63 -7.02
CA THR A 154 -10.46 -11.75 -6.06
C THR A 154 -10.56 -12.40 -4.68
N CYS A 155 -10.38 -11.60 -3.63
CA CYS A 155 -10.51 -12.00 -2.24
C CYS A 155 -11.00 -10.81 -1.41
N LYS A 156 -12.10 -11.00 -0.70
CA LYS A 156 -12.68 -9.96 0.16
C LYS A 156 -11.88 -9.85 1.47
N LYS A 157 -10.75 -9.14 1.44
CA LYS A 157 -9.93 -8.85 2.63
C LYS A 157 -10.51 -7.68 3.42
N TYR A 158 -10.96 -6.62 2.74
CA TYR A 158 -11.60 -5.45 3.38
C TYR A 158 -12.76 -4.89 2.55
N ASN A 159 -13.51 -3.94 3.14
CA ASN A 159 -14.49 -3.14 2.42
C ASN A 159 -13.88 -1.76 2.10
N PRO A 160 -13.67 -1.41 0.81
CA PRO A 160 -12.96 -0.19 0.43
C PRO A 160 -13.74 1.08 0.78
N GLU A 161 -15.07 1.08 0.63
CA GLU A 161 -15.91 2.22 0.96
C GLU A 161 -15.83 2.57 2.46
N LYS A 162 -15.89 1.56 3.33
CA LYS A 162 -15.76 1.77 4.78
C LYS A 162 -14.39 2.27 5.18
N VAL A 163 -13.34 1.72 4.57
CA VAL A 163 -11.96 2.14 4.81
C VAL A 163 -11.79 3.59 4.37
N LEU A 164 -12.16 3.93 3.13
CA LEU A 164 -12.06 5.30 2.61
C LEU A 164 -12.84 6.30 3.45
N ALA A 165 -14.08 5.97 3.84
CA ALA A 165 -14.87 6.82 4.71
C ALA A 165 -14.19 7.07 6.07
N THR A 166 -13.54 6.04 6.63
CA THR A 166 -12.78 6.17 7.88
C THR A 166 -11.56 7.08 7.68
N LEU A 167 -10.81 6.92 6.58
CA LEU A 167 -9.63 7.76 6.30
C LEU A 167 -10.02 9.23 6.11
N GLN A 168 -11.07 9.49 5.34
CA GLN A 168 -11.59 10.84 5.11
C GLN A 168 -12.03 11.51 6.41
N ALA A 169 -12.77 10.79 7.27
CA ALA A 169 -13.21 11.31 8.57
C ALA A 169 -12.04 11.67 9.52
N ASN A 170 -10.88 11.03 9.34
CA ASN A 170 -9.68 11.26 10.13
C ASN A 170 -8.65 12.16 9.41
N HIS A 171 -8.98 12.74 8.26
CA HIS A 171 -8.08 13.56 7.44
C HIS A 171 -6.78 12.83 7.04
N ILE A 172 -6.89 11.52 6.78
CA ILE A 172 -5.79 10.67 6.33
C ILE A 172 -5.90 10.50 4.80
N TYR A 173 -4.82 10.78 4.09
CA TYR A 173 -4.73 10.65 2.65
C TYR A 173 -4.60 9.17 2.22
N PRO A 174 -5.51 8.66 1.36
CA PRO A 174 -5.54 7.26 0.96
C PRO A 174 -4.51 6.88 -0.13
#